data_AF-A0A382K1Q4-F1
#
_entry.id   AF-A0A382K1Q4-F1
#
_cell.length_a   1.000
_cell.length_b   1.000
_cell.length_c   1.000
_cell.angle_alpha   90.00
_cell.angle_beta   90.00
_cell.angle_gamma   90.00
#
_symmetry.space_group_name_H-M   'P 1'
#
loop_
_entity.id
_entity.type
_entity.pdbx_description
1 polymer ?
#
loop_
_entity_poly.entity_id
_entity_poly.type
_entity_poly.pdbx_seq_one_letter_code
_entity_poly.pdbx_strand_id
1 'polypeptide(L)'
;MLVLQIFVLAIMGTAVGLTTRYFSPQELQDRFSDGQKLYALGDYEKAVPHFEAVLATQNNATINVDQVTVTLDEFILPARVAARYQLGNTHNKLGQDLLRRSGFLRSENKSTQADARYDEALAEFKTSLDYFASISAREDIEERTRVMAQFQTLETNYKLKRYDHVIEEGERLLEAFPNSVYETAAYYNIGWSYFELKDYEQAIASFKQVITLSPRGSHSDRSYFQIAESYDALNEYP
;
A
#
# COMPACT_ATOMS: atom_id res chain seq x y z
N MET A 1 -49.75 -1.07 43.23
CA MET A 1 -48.28 -1.09 43.38
C MET A 1 -47.80 -2.45 42.88
N LEU A 2 -47.36 -2.54 41.64
CA LEU A 2 -46.72 -3.75 41.10
C LEU A 2 -45.71 -3.26 40.04
N VAL A 3 -44.43 -3.27 40.42
CA VAL A 3 -43.30 -2.93 39.54
C VAL A 3 -42.84 -4.23 38.90
N LEU A 4 -42.93 -4.30 37.58
CA LEU A 4 -42.43 -5.42 36.79
C LEU A 4 -40.94 -5.17 36.51
N GLN A 5 -40.05 -5.90 37.20
CA GLN A 5 -38.61 -5.92 36.88
C GLN A 5 -38.39 -6.88 35.70
N ILE A 6 -37.93 -6.35 34.58
CA ILE A 6 -37.43 -7.14 33.45
C ILE A 6 -35.92 -7.31 33.64
N PHE A 7 -35.48 -8.53 33.91
CA PHE A 7 -34.09 -8.94 33.84
C PHE A 7 -33.71 -9.15 32.37
N VAL A 8 -32.80 -8.32 31.84
CA VAL A 8 -32.12 -8.60 30.57
C VAL A 8 -30.82 -9.34 30.89
N LEU A 9 -30.78 -10.63 30.55
CA LEU A 9 -29.57 -11.45 30.58
C LEU A 9 -28.66 -11.02 29.42
N ALA A 10 -27.48 -10.52 29.75
CA ALA A 10 -26.40 -10.27 28.81
C ALA A 10 -25.72 -11.59 28.44
N ILE A 11 -25.83 -12.00 27.17
CA ILE A 11 -24.98 -13.05 26.60
C ILE A 11 -23.75 -12.34 26.00
N MET A 12 -22.59 -12.57 26.60
CA MET A 12 -21.30 -12.16 26.04
C MET A 12 -20.98 -13.01 24.82
N GLY A 13 -21.16 -12.42 23.63
CA GLY A 13 -20.54 -12.86 22.40
C GLY A 13 -19.59 -11.77 21.92
N THR A 14 -18.31 -12.10 21.73
CA THR A 14 -17.31 -11.25 21.09
C THR A 14 -17.64 -11.09 19.61
N ALA A 15 -18.60 -10.23 19.33
CA ALA A 15 -18.67 -9.49 18.08
C ALA A 15 -18.32 -8.06 18.47
N VAL A 16 -17.20 -7.52 17.97
CA VAL A 16 -17.04 -6.07 17.89
C VAL A 16 -18.09 -5.64 16.87
N GLY A 17 -19.33 -5.48 17.35
CA GLY A 17 -20.39 -4.90 16.58
C GLY A 17 -19.92 -3.50 16.26
N LEU A 18 -19.60 -3.25 14.99
CA LEU A 18 -19.63 -1.92 14.42
C LEU A 18 -21.08 -1.43 14.58
N THR A 19 -21.41 -0.95 15.78
CA THR A 19 -22.58 -0.10 15.98
C THR A 19 -22.47 0.98 14.91
N THR A 20 -23.55 1.23 14.18
CA THR A 20 -23.65 2.25 13.13
C THR A 20 -23.43 3.62 13.75
N ARG A 21 -22.17 3.92 14.06
CA ARG A 21 -21.77 5.13 14.75
C ARG A 21 -21.52 6.17 13.69
N TYR A 22 -22.41 7.13 13.63
CA TYR A 22 -22.19 8.35 12.87
C TYR A 22 -21.13 9.18 13.60
N PHE A 23 -20.14 9.64 12.87
CA PHE A 23 -19.14 10.57 13.37
C PHE A 23 -19.33 11.93 12.71
N SER A 24 -19.23 12.98 13.51
CA SER A 24 -19.08 14.34 13.02
C SER A 24 -17.84 14.50 12.13
N PRO A 25 -17.78 15.52 11.26
CA PRO A 25 -16.57 15.81 10.48
C PRO A 25 -15.30 15.91 11.35
N GLN A 26 -15.39 16.52 12.53
CA GLN A 26 -14.25 16.62 13.46
C GLN A 26 -13.84 15.24 14.00
N GLU A 27 -14.79 14.40 14.42
CA GLU A 27 -14.47 13.05 14.90
C GLU A 27 -13.84 12.17 13.80
N LEU A 28 -14.23 12.37 12.52
CA LEU A 28 -13.59 11.69 11.39
C LEU A 28 -12.14 12.14 11.19
N GLN A 29 -11.89 13.45 11.29
CA GLN A 29 -10.54 14.03 11.22
C GLN A 29 -9.67 13.55 12.40
N ASP A 30 -10.21 13.56 13.62
CA ASP A 30 -9.51 13.12 14.83
C ASP A 30 -9.14 11.63 14.71
N ARG A 31 -10.08 10.79 14.26
CA ARG A 31 -9.81 9.36 14.03
C ARG A 31 -8.72 9.14 13.00
N PHE A 32 -8.79 9.83 11.86
CA PHE A 32 -7.77 9.73 10.84
C PHE A 32 -6.41 10.14 11.41
N SER A 33 -6.33 11.27 12.11
CA SER A 33 -5.12 11.76 12.78
C SER A 33 -4.57 10.76 13.81
N ASP A 34 -5.41 10.14 14.62
CA ASP A 34 -4.96 9.14 15.60
C ASP A 34 -4.42 7.88 14.91
N GLY A 35 -5.06 7.45 13.82
CA GLY A 35 -4.51 6.40 12.96
C GLY A 35 -3.14 6.78 12.38
N GLN A 36 -2.97 8.02 11.90
CA GLN A 36 -1.68 8.52 11.40
C GLN A 36 -0.59 8.51 12.48
N LYS A 37 -0.91 8.92 13.71
CA LYS A 37 0.04 8.88 14.84
C LYS A 37 0.49 7.46 15.12
N LEU A 38 -0.44 6.50 15.18
CA LEU A 38 -0.13 5.09 15.42
C LEU A 38 0.71 4.49 14.28
N TYR A 39 0.37 4.82 13.03
CA TYR A 39 1.15 4.44 11.86
C TYR A 39 2.59 4.95 11.94
N ALA A 40 2.77 6.23 12.28
CA ALA A 40 4.09 6.84 12.45
C ALA A 40 4.92 6.21 13.59
N LEU A 41 4.26 5.69 14.62
CA LEU A 41 4.88 4.96 15.73
C LEU A 41 5.21 3.49 15.39
N GLY A 42 4.77 2.98 14.25
CA GLY A 42 4.87 1.56 13.89
C GLY A 42 3.82 0.67 14.57
N ASP A 43 2.86 1.25 15.27
CA ASP A 43 1.75 0.55 15.94
C ASP A 43 0.63 0.23 14.91
N TYR A 44 0.98 -0.45 13.83
CA TYR A 44 0.12 -0.64 12.66
C TYR A 44 -1.19 -1.39 12.98
N GLU A 45 -1.14 -2.43 13.82
CA GLU A 45 -2.33 -3.18 14.25
C GLU A 45 -3.36 -2.27 14.94
N LYS A 46 -2.88 -1.28 15.70
CA LYS A 46 -3.75 -0.30 16.35
C LYS A 46 -4.18 0.80 15.40
N ALA A 47 -3.41 1.11 14.35
CA ALA A 47 -3.76 2.14 13.37
C ALA A 47 -4.95 1.71 12.49
N VAL A 48 -5.00 0.43 12.07
CA VAL A 48 -6.07 -0.13 11.20
C VAL A 48 -7.49 0.26 11.64
N PRO A 49 -7.95 -0.01 12.89
CA PRO A 49 -9.33 0.27 13.28
C PRO A 49 -9.70 1.75 13.24
N HIS A 50 -8.73 2.67 13.29
CA HIS A 50 -9.00 4.09 13.14
C HIS A 50 -9.37 4.45 11.70
N PHE A 51 -8.63 3.93 10.72
CA PHE A 51 -8.93 4.15 9.31
C PHE A 51 -10.18 3.40 8.87
N GLU A 52 -10.38 2.16 9.34
CA GLU A 52 -11.60 1.38 9.07
C GLU A 52 -12.85 2.10 9.58
N ALA A 53 -12.78 2.72 10.77
CA ALA A 53 -13.89 3.49 11.30
C ALA A 53 -14.29 4.65 10.36
N VAL A 54 -13.31 5.34 9.76
CA VAL A 54 -13.57 6.39 8.77
C VAL A 54 -14.28 5.83 7.54
N LEU A 55 -13.85 4.66 7.03
CA LEU A 55 -14.48 4.01 5.88
C LEU A 55 -15.89 3.50 6.17
N ALA A 56 -16.11 2.92 7.35
CA ALA A 56 -17.37 2.33 7.76
C ALA A 56 -18.46 3.37 8.09
N THR A 57 -18.09 4.63 8.29
CA THR A 57 -19.04 5.69 8.64
C THR A 57 -19.95 5.98 7.46
N GLN A 58 -21.27 5.86 7.65
CA GLN A 58 -22.27 6.11 6.62
C GLN A 58 -22.60 7.61 6.50
N ASN A 59 -22.96 8.04 5.29
CA ASN A 59 -23.57 9.35 5.09
C ASN A 59 -24.94 9.38 5.79
N ASN A 60 -25.34 10.54 6.29
CA ASN A 60 -26.67 10.75 6.86
C ASN A 60 -27.23 12.13 6.46
N ALA A 61 -28.42 12.48 6.93
CA ALA A 61 -29.10 13.72 6.59
C ALA A 61 -28.30 15.00 6.92
N THR A 62 -27.33 14.92 7.84
CA THR A 62 -26.56 16.05 8.34
C THR A 62 -25.09 15.99 7.90
N ILE A 63 -24.56 14.80 7.59
CA ILE A 63 -23.14 14.56 7.37
C ILE A 63 -22.95 13.81 6.07
N ASN A 64 -22.27 14.46 5.12
CA ASN A 64 -21.75 13.82 3.93
C ASN A 64 -20.27 13.51 4.13
N VAL A 65 -19.94 12.25 4.45
CA VAL A 65 -18.56 11.81 4.74
C VAL A 65 -17.66 12.01 3.52
N ASP A 66 -18.21 11.94 2.30
CA ASP A 66 -17.46 12.13 1.06
C ASP A 66 -16.98 13.58 0.86
N GLN A 67 -17.58 14.54 1.59
CA GLN A 67 -17.16 15.94 1.61
C GLN A 67 -16.19 16.28 2.75
N VAL A 68 -15.98 15.37 3.71
CA VAL A 68 -15.02 15.59 4.78
C VAL A 68 -13.62 15.39 4.23
N THR A 69 -12.74 16.35 4.46
CA THR A 69 -11.34 16.27 4.05
C THR A 69 -10.40 16.10 5.23
N VAL A 70 -9.28 15.44 4.99
CA VAL A 70 -8.16 15.27 5.92
C VAL A 70 -6.86 15.62 5.22
N THR A 71 -5.82 15.90 6.01
CA THR A 71 -4.47 16.11 5.51
C THR A 71 -3.68 14.81 5.57
N LEU A 72 -3.04 14.44 4.46
CA LEU A 72 -2.09 13.35 4.34
C LEU A 72 -0.80 13.93 3.74
N ASP A 73 0.28 13.98 4.52
CA ASP A 73 1.50 14.72 4.16
C ASP A 73 1.18 16.19 3.78
N GLU A 74 1.55 16.65 2.59
CA GLU A 74 1.19 17.98 2.07
C GLU A 74 -0.20 18.05 1.38
N PHE A 75 -0.95 16.95 1.38
CA PHE A 75 -2.14 16.79 0.56
C PHE A 75 -3.44 16.89 1.35
N ILE A 76 -4.42 17.63 0.82
CA ILE A 76 -5.80 17.62 1.29
C ILE A 76 -6.59 16.63 0.44
N LEU A 77 -7.19 15.62 1.07
CA LEU A 77 -7.88 14.52 0.40
C LEU A 77 -9.25 14.26 1.04
N PRO A 78 -10.24 13.72 0.30
CA PRO A 78 -11.45 13.18 0.91
C PRO A 78 -11.10 12.11 1.94
N ALA A 79 -11.74 12.15 3.11
CA ALA A 79 -11.40 11.33 4.27
C ALA A 79 -11.42 9.83 3.94
N ARG A 80 -12.41 9.37 3.16
CA ARG A 80 -12.47 7.96 2.73
C ARG A 80 -11.37 7.58 1.75
N VAL A 81 -10.94 8.48 0.88
CA VAL A 81 -9.84 8.21 -0.06
C VAL A 81 -8.53 8.11 0.72
N ALA A 82 -8.27 9.07 1.61
CA ALA A 82 -7.09 9.06 2.47
C ALA A 82 -7.05 7.83 3.38
N ALA A 83 -8.18 7.45 3.98
CA ALA A 83 -8.27 6.26 4.83
C ALA A 83 -8.02 4.97 4.05
N ARG A 84 -8.57 4.81 2.83
CA ARG A 84 -8.24 3.65 1.96
C ARG A 84 -6.76 3.60 1.64
N TYR A 85 -6.17 4.74 1.26
CA TYR A 85 -4.75 4.80 0.91
C TYR A 85 -3.89 4.40 2.11
N GLN A 86 -4.22 4.91 3.30
CA GLN A 86 -3.48 4.61 4.51
C GLN A 86 -3.72 3.21 5.05
N LEU A 87 -4.87 2.60 4.82
CA LEU A 87 -5.05 1.17 5.05
C LEU A 87 -4.15 0.34 4.13
N GLY A 88 -4.10 0.68 2.84
CA GLY A 88 -3.15 0.08 1.90
C GLY A 88 -1.71 0.12 2.43
N ASN A 89 -1.25 1.30 2.87
CA ASN A 89 0.09 1.47 3.45
C ASN A 89 0.28 0.71 4.78
N THR A 90 -0.73 0.69 5.65
CA THR A 90 -0.67 0.05 6.97
C THR A 90 -0.56 -1.46 6.84
N HIS A 91 -1.40 -2.08 6.00
CA HIS A 91 -1.32 -3.50 5.70
C HIS A 91 0.00 -3.87 4.99
N ASN A 92 0.54 -2.99 4.14
CA ASN A 92 1.87 -3.18 3.55
C ASN A 92 2.96 -3.32 4.62
N LYS A 93 2.92 -2.46 5.63
CA LYS A 93 3.90 -2.46 6.73
C LYS A 93 3.71 -3.66 7.65
N LEU A 94 2.47 -4.02 7.98
CA LEU A 94 2.17 -5.26 8.71
C LEU A 94 2.74 -6.50 8.01
N GLY A 95 2.52 -6.61 6.70
CA GLY A 95 3.09 -7.70 5.89
C GLY A 95 4.61 -7.76 5.99
N GLN A 96 5.30 -6.62 5.93
CA GLN A 96 6.76 -6.56 6.08
C GLN A 96 7.21 -7.01 7.48
N ASP A 97 6.53 -6.59 8.53
CA ASP A 97 6.87 -6.92 9.92
C ASP A 97 6.70 -8.42 10.18
N LEU A 98 5.60 -9.00 9.68
CA LEU A 98 5.34 -10.43 9.71
C LEU A 98 6.37 -11.23 8.91
N LEU A 99 6.78 -10.75 7.74
CA LEU A 99 7.82 -11.39 6.94
C LEU A 99 9.18 -11.39 7.65
N ARG A 100 9.56 -10.28 8.28
CA ARG A 100 10.78 -10.22 9.11
C ARG A 100 10.69 -11.19 10.29
N ARG A 101 9.53 -11.26 10.95
CA ARG A 101 9.30 -12.21 12.05
C ARG A 101 9.38 -13.66 11.58
N SER A 102 8.83 -13.98 10.42
CA SER A 102 8.96 -15.30 9.79
C SER A 102 10.43 -15.66 9.59
N GLY A 103 11.23 -14.76 8.99
CA GLY A 103 12.67 -14.96 8.80
C GLY A 103 13.43 -15.23 10.11
N PHE A 104 13.14 -14.45 11.16
CA PHE A 104 13.72 -14.68 12.49
C PHE A 104 13.35 -16.06 13.06
N LEU A 105 12.08 -16.45 12.98
CA LEU A 105 11.62 -17.76 13.47
C LEU A 105 12.27 -18.93 12.70
N ARG A 106 12.51 -18.79 11.38
CA ARG A 106 13.27 -19.79 10.60
C ARG A 106 14.69 -19.93 11.13
N SER A 107 15.35 -18.82 11.48
CA SER A 107 16.71 -18.84 12.06
C SER A 107 16.77 -19.52 13.43
N GLU A 108 15.65 -19.54 14.17
CA GLU A 108 15.51 -20.25 15.44
C GLU A 108 15.03 -21.71 15.28
N ASN A 109 14.99 -22.25 14.05
CA ASN A 109 14.45 -23.58 13.72
C ASN A 109 12.97 -23.79 14.10
N LYS A 110 12.17 -22.71 14.14
CA LYS A 110 10.73 -22.74 14.45
C LYS A 110 9.88 -22.72 13.16
N SER A 111 10.10 -23.68 12.27
CA SER A 111 9.55 -23.65 10.89
C SER A 111 8.02 -23.47 10.84
N THR A 112 7.25 -24.22 11.63
CA THR A 112 5.78 -24.10 11.64
C THR A 112 5.29 -22.70 12.00
N GLN A 113 5.92 -22.05 12.98
CA GLN A 113 5.55 -20.67 13.37
C GLN A 113 5.99 -19.68 12.30
N ALA A 114 7.16 -19.92 11.68
CA ALA A 114 7.63 -19.09 10.60
C ALA A 114 6.72 -19.13 9.38
N ASP A 115 6.23 -20.31 9.03
CA ASP A 115 5.33 -20.49 7.88
C ASP A 115 3.97 -19.85 8.16
N ALA A 116 3.43 -19.98 9.37
CA ALA A 116 2.22 -19.24 9.77
C ALA A 116 2.39 -17.71 9.64
N ARG A 117 3.50 -17.15 10.12
CA ARG A 117 3.79 -15.70 9.97
C ARG A 117 3.97 -15.29 8.51
N TYR A 118 4.49 -16.18 7.68
CA TYR A 118 4.65 -15.94 6.24
C TYR A 118 3.29 -15.88 5.55
N ASP A 119 2.39 -16.82 5.85
CA ASP A 119 1.03 -16.84 5.30
C ASP A 119 0.23 -15.59 5.72
N GLU A 120 0.35 -15.19 6.98
CA GLU A 120 -0.23 -13.93 7.48
C GLU A 120 0.36 -12.72 6.73
N ALA A 121 1.68 -12.68 6.51
CA ALA A 121 2.30 -11.61 5.73
C ALA A 121 1.71 -11.52 4.32
N LEU A 122 1.51 -12.65 3.64
CA LEU A 122 0.92 -12.68 2.29
C LEU A 122 -0.53 -12.18 2.29
N ALA A 123 -1.31 -12.49 3.32
CA ALA A 123 -2.67 -11.98 3.48
C ALA A 123 -2.67 -10.45 3.66
N GLU A 124 -1.77 -9.91 4.49
CA GLU A 124 -1.61 -8.47 4.68
C GLU A 124 -1.22 -7.75 3.38
N PHE A 125 -0.27 -8.31 2.62
CA PHE A 125 0.09 -7.75 1.32
C PHE A 125 -1.06 -7.81 0.31
N LYS A 126 -1.85 -8.87 0.31
CA LYS A 126 -3.04 -8.96 -0.55
C LYS A 126 -4.03 -7.84 -0.19
N THR A 127 -4.34 -7.67 1.09
CA THR A 127 -5.23 -6.59 1.56
C THR A 127 -4.69 -5.21 1.17
N SER A 128 -3.38 -5.00 1.30
CA SER A 128 -2.70 -3.78 0.86
C SER A 128 -2.94 -3.48 -0.63
N LEU A 129 -2.70 -4.47 -1.49
CA LEU A 129 -2.91 -4.37 -2.94
C LEU A 129 -4.39 -4.12 -3.28
N ASP A 130 -5.33 -4.80 -2.61
CA ASP A 130 -6.76 -4.61 -2.81
C ASP A 130 -7.18 -3.15 -2.51
N TYR A 131 -6.65 -2.55 -1.43
CA TYR A 131 -6.90 -1.15 -1.11
C TYR A 131 -6.34 -0.19 -2.16
N PHE A 132 -5.11 -0.39 -2.63
CA PHE A 132 -4.54 0.46 -3.68
C PHE A 132 -5.29 0.33 -5.01
N ALA A 133 -5.65 -0.89 -5.41
CA ALA A 133 -6.47 -1.15 -6.60
C ALA A 133 -7.84 -0.44 -6.51
N SER A 134 -8.45 -0.41 -5.32
CA SER A 134 -9.73 0.29 -5.10
C SER A 134 -9.64 1.81 -5.30
N ILE A 135 -8.43 2.38 -5.30
CA ILE A 135 -8.17 3.80 -5.56
C ILE A 135 -7.78 4.00 -7.02
N SER A 136 -6.80 3.25 -7.53
CA SER A 136 -6.28 3.47 -8.89
C SER A 136 -7.33 3.22 -9.97
N ALA A 137 -8.29 2.31 -9.75
CA ALA A 137 -9.36 1.98 -10.69
C ALA A 137 -10.54 2.98 -10.70
N ARG A 138 -10.59 3.96 -9.79
CA ARG A 138 -11.74 4.87 -9.63
C ARG A 138 -11.50 6.22 -10.27
N GLU A 139 -12.16 6.48 -11.40
CA GLU A 139 -12.04 7.75 -12.15
C GLU A 139 -12.58 8.98 -11.40
N ASP A 140 -13.42 8.78 -10.39
CA ASP A 140 -13.93 9.88 -9.56
C ASP A 140 -12.92 10.37 -8.50
N ILE A 141 -11.81 9.65 -8.33
CA ILE A 141 -10.70 10.07 -7.47
C ILE A 141 -9.70 10.88 -8.30
N GLU A 142 -9.16 11.95 -7.71
CA GLU A 142 -8.12 12.77 -8.36
C GLU A 142 -6.97 11.92 -8.92
N GLU A 143 -6.58 12.21 -10.17
CA GLU A 143 -5.55 11.45 -10.90
C GLU A 143 -4.27 11.25 -10.09
N ARG A 144 -3.77 12.31 -9.44
CA ARG A 144 -2.59 12.24 -8.57
C ARG A 144 -2.70 11.17 -7.48
N THR A 145 -3.87 10.98 -6.86
CA THR A 145 -4.05 9.95 -5.83
C THR A 145 -4.16 8.56 -6.44
N ARG A 146 -4.76 8.44 -7.63
CA ARG A 146 -4.77 7.18 -8.40
C ARG A 146 -3.36 6.76 -8.82
N VAL A 147 -2.55 7.72 -9.27
CA VAL A 147 -1.13 7.58 -9.60
C VAL A 147 -0.33 7.10 -8.38
N MET A 148 -0.50 7.74 -7.22
CA MET A 148 0.14 7.33 -5.97
C MET A 148 -0.24 5.90 -5.59
N ALA A 149 -1.52 5.53 -5.68
CA ALA A 149 -1.96 4.17 -5.37
C ALA A 149 -1.38 3.13 -6.36
N GLN A 150 -1.38 3.44 -7.65
CA GLN A 150 -0.78 2.57 -8.67
C GLN A 150 0.73 2.37 -8.43
N PHE A 151 1.44 3.43 -8.06
CA PHE A 151 2.85 3.34 -7.71
C PHE A 151 3.09 2.52 -6.43
N GLN A 152 2.22 2.64 -5.41
CA GLN A 152 2.32 1.78 -4.23
C GLN A 152 2.05 0.29 -4.55
N THR A 153 1.16 -0.02 -5.50
CA THR A 153 0.97 -1.40 -6.00
C THR A 153 2.26 -1.96 -6.59
N LEU A 154 2.93 -1.18 -7.44
CA LEU A 154 4.21 -1.52 -8.05
C LEU A 154 5.28 -1.76 -6.97
N GLU A 155 5.47 -0.81 -6.04
CA GLU A 155 6.43 -0.91 -4.94
C GLU A 155 6.17 -2.10 -4.02
N THR A 156 4.91 -2.45 -3.80
CA THR A 156 4.51 -3.61 -3.01
C THR A 156 4.94 -4.91 -3.68
N ASN A 157 4.71 -5.03 -4.99
CA ASN A 157 5.15 -6.20 -5.76
C ASN A 157 6.68 -6.31 -5.81
N TYR A 158 7.39 -5.17 -5.89
CA TYR A 158 8.85 -5.15 -5.89
C TYR A 158 9.42 -5.69 -4.57
N LYS A 159 8.87 -5.24 -3.43
CA LYS A 159 9.24 -5.76 -2.10
C LYS A 159 8.96 -7.26 -1.95
N LEU A 160 7.90 -7.74 -2.59
CA LEU A 160 7.55 -9.16 -2.65
C LEU A 160 8.41 -9.96 -3.66
N LYS A 161 9.31 -9.30 -4.39
CA LYS A 161 10.10 -9.89 -5.48
C LYS A 161 9.24 -10.54 -6.58
N ARG A 162 8.02 -10.03 -6.76
CA ARG A 162 7.12 -10.44 -7.85
C ARG A 162 7.43 -9.62 -9.08
N TYR A 163 8.62 -9.83 -9.63
CA TYR A 163 9.18 -8.99 -10.70
C TYR A 163 8.30 -8.93 -11.95
N ASP A 164 7.66 -10.05 -12.33
CA ASP A 164 6.67 -10.06 -13.42
C ASP A 164 5.51 -9.09 -13.17
N HIS A 165 5.02 -9.03 -11.93
CA HIS A 165 3.93 -8.11 -11.55
C HIS A 165 4.43 -6.66 -11.45
N VAL A 166 5.71 -6.43 -11.09
CA VAL A 166 6.28 -5.08 -11.12
C VAL A 166 6.28 -4.53 -12.54
N ILE A 167 6.65 -5.36 -13.52
CA ILE A 167 6.64 -5.00 -14.93
C ILE A 167 5.21 -4.65 -15.35
N GLU A 168 4.24 -5.55 -15.11
CA GLU A 168 2.83 -5.32 -15.47
C GLU A 168 2.27 -4.02 -14.84
N GLU A 169 2.47 -3.82 -13.54
CA GLU A 169 1.92 -2.67 -12.83
C GLU A 169 2.66 -1.36 -13.17
N GLY A 170 3.93 -1.46 -13.55
CA GLY A 170 4.74 -0.35 -14.06
C GLY A 170 4.32 0.08 -15.46
N GLU A 171 4.13 -0.86 -16.39
CA GLU A 171 3.60 -0.58 -17.72
C GLU A 171 2.20 0.04 -17.63
N ARG A 172 1.32 -0.49 -16.77
CA ARG A 172 0.00 0.08 -16.51
C ARG A 172 0.08 1.51 -15.97
N LEU A 173 1.06 1.82 -15.11
CA LEU A 173 1.29 3.18 -14.61
C LEU A 173 1.68 4.11 -15.76
N LEU A 174 2.62 3.70 -16.60
CA LEU A 174 3.13 4.49 -17.71
C LEU A 174 2.06 4.74 -18.79
N GLU A 175 1.19 3.76 -19.04
CA GLU A 175 0.08 3.87 -19.99
C GLU A 175 -1.06 4.73 -19.46
N ALA A 176 -1.52 4.48 -18.23
CA ALA A 176 -2.68 5.16 -17.65
C ALA A 176 -2.35 6.59 -17.18
N PHE A 177 -1.10 6.86 -16.83
CA PHE A 177 -0.64 8.12 -16.25
C PHE A 177 0.68 8.62 -16.88
N PRO A 178 0.67 8.93 -18.18
CA PRO A 178 1.85 9.40 -18.87
C PRO A 178 2.35 10.72 -18.28
N ASN A 179 3.68 10.91 -18.17
CA ASN A 179 4.32 12.07 -17.55
C ASN A 179 4.00 12.27 -16.05
N SER A 180 3.54 11.23 -15.36
CA SER A 180 3.32 11.31 -13.92
C SER A 180 4.63 11.50 -13.14
N VAL A 181 4.53 11.98 -11.90
CA VAL A 181 5.68 12.16 -11.00
C VAL A 181 6.45 10.86 -10.71
N TYR A 182 5.87 9.70 -11.02
CA TYR A 182 6.49 8.39 -10.83
C TYR A 182 7.00 7.75 -12.13
N GLU A 183 6.93 8.44 -13.28
CA GLU A 183 7.37 7.87 -14.58
C GLU A 183 8.82 7.36 -14.54
N THR A 184 9.75 8.19 -14.05
CA THR A 184 11.15 7.79 -13.90
C THR A 184 11.32 6.62 -12.93
N ALA A 185 10.57 6.60 -11.83
CA ALA A 185 10.64 5.54 -10.84
C ALA A 185 10.04 4.22 -11.36
N ALA A 186 8.99 4.28 -12.17
CA ALA A 186 8.40 3.11 -12.83
C ALA A 186 9.41 2.47 -13.79
N TYR A 187 10.03 3.24 -14.69
CA TYR A 187 11.09 2.70 -15.56
C TYR A 187 12.27 2.12 -14.78
N TYR A 188 12.65 2.75 -13.67
CA TYR A 188 13.73 2.26 -12.81
C TYR A 188 13.39 0.90 -12.21
N ASN A 189 12.19 0.74 -11.64
CA ASN A 189 11.74 -0.51 -11.04
C ASN A 189 11.48 -1.61 -12.09
N ILE A 190 10.96 -1.26 -13.27
CA ILE A 190 10.82 -2.18 -14.41
C ILE A 190 12.20 -2.68 -14.85
N GLY A 191 13.19 -1.78 -15.01
CA GLY A 191 14.55 -2.15 -15.39
C GLY A 191 15.21 -3.10 -14.39
N TRP A 192 15.04 -2.84 -13.09
CA TRP A 192 15.49 -3.77 -12.05
C TRP A 192 14.78 -5.11 -12.09
N SER A 193 13.48 -5.12 -12.38
CA SER A 193 12.69 -6.34 -12.45
C SER A 193 13.14 -7.22 -13.61
N TYR A 194 13.37 -6.64 -14.79
CA TYR A 194 13.97 -7.36 -15.92
C TYR A 194 15.38 -7.86 -15.60
N PHE A 195 16.21 -7.05 -14.93
CA PHE A 195 17.55 -7.45 -14.53
C PHE A 195 17.54 -8.68 -13.61
N GLU A 196 16.65 -8.68 -12.60
CA GLU A 196 16.48 -9.81 -11.67
C GLU A 196 15.92 -11.07 -12.36
N LEU A 197 15.10 -10.89 -13.40
CA LEU A 197 14.61 -11.96 -14.27
C LEU A 197 15.64 -12.40 -15.32
N LYS A 198 16.82 -11.76 -15.37
CA LYS A 198 17.90 -11.99 -16.33
C LYS A 198 17.54 -11.66 -17.79
N ASP A 199 16.51 -10.85 -18.00
CA ASP A 199 16.21 -10.24 -19.29
C ASP A 199 17.00 -8.92 -19.41
N TYR A 200 18.30 -9.08 -19.69
CA TYR A 200 19.24 -7.97 -19.65
C TYR A 200 18.98 -6.94 -20.77
N GLU A 201 18.46 -7.36 -21.92
CA GLU A 201 18.08 -6.48 -23.01
C GLU A 201 16.97 -5.51 -22.60
N GLN A 202 15.88 -6.03 -22.00
CA GLN A 202 14.78 -5.19 -21.54
C GLN A 202 15.16 -4.35 -20.31
N ALA A 203 16.04 -4.86 -19.45
CA ALA A 203 16.62 -4.08 -18.36
C ALA A 203 17.36 -2.84 -18.90
N ILE A 204 18.24 -3.02 -19.89
CA ILE A 204 18.98 -1.93 -20.53
C ILE A 204 18.02 -0.91 -21.15
N ALA A 205 16.99 -1.37 -21.88
CA ALA A 205 16.02 -0.49 -22.50
C ALA A 205 15.31 0.40 -21.46
N SER A 206 14.89 -0.20 -20.35
CA SER A 206 14.21 0.50 -19.25
C SER A 206 15.12 1.50 -18.54
N PHE A 207 16.37 1.10 -18.22
CA PHE A 207 17.34 2.01 -17.61
C PHE A 207 17.75 3.17 -18.51
N LYS A 208 17.75 3.00 -19.84
CA LYS A 208 17.95 4.11 -20.79
C LYS A 208 16.80 5.13 -20.73
N GLN A 209 15.57 4.71 -20.45
CA GLN A 209 14.47 5.64 -20.23
C GLN A 209 14.69 6.47 -18.96
N VAL A 210 15.18 5.87 -17.89
CA VAL A 210 15.55 6.60 -16.65
C VAL A 210 16.55 7.72 -16.95
N ILE A 211 17.61 7.42 -17.70
CA ILE A 211 18.65 8.39 -18.08
C ILE A 211 18.08 9.49 -18.99
N THR A 212 17.15 9.15 -19.87
CA THR A 212 16.52 10.12 -20.79
C THR A 212 15.63 11.11 -20.03
N LEU A 213 14.82 10.61 -19.08
CA LEU A 213 13.89 11.42 -18.29
C LEU A 213 14.60 12.22 -17.18
N SER A 214 15.60 11.61 -16.53
CA SER A 214 16.35 12.21 -15.44
C SER A 214 17.84 11.92 -15.61
N PRO A 215 18.57 12.72 -16.41
CA PRO A 215 19.98 12.44 -16.77
C PRO A 215 20.98 12.62 -15.63
N ARG A 216 20.52 13.00 -14.44
CA ARG A 216 21.35 13.24 -13.24
C ARG A 216 20.64 12.69 -12.01
N GLY A 217 21.44 12.36 -11.00
CA GLY A 217 20.98 11.88 -9.71
C GLY A 217 21.09 10.37 -9.56
N SER A 218 20.80 9.90 -8.36
CA SER A 218 21.08 8.52 -7.92
C SER A 218 20.47 7.44 -8.82
N HIS A 219 19.23 7.63 -9.31
CA HIS A 219 18.61 6.68 -10.24
C HIS A 219 19.36 6.61 -11.57
N SER A 220 19.81 7.74 -12.12
CA SER A 220 20.59 7.77 -13.36
C SER A 220 21.96 7.12 -13.18
N ASP A 221 22.65 7.48 -12.11
CA ASP A 221 23.98 6.94 -11.81
C ASP A 221 23.92 5.42 -11.64
N ARG A 222 22.90 4.92 -10.92
CA ARG A 222 22.68 3.49 -10.76
C ARG A 222 22.24 2.82 -12.07
N SER A 223 21.45 3.50 -12.90
CA SER A 223 21.03 3.00 -14.21
C SER A 223 22.22 2.82 -15.15
N TYR A 224 23.18 3.75 -15.18
CA TYR A 224 24.42 3.57 -15.96
C TYR A 224 25.20 2.34 -15.51
N PHE A 225 25.34 2.17 -14.18
CA PHE A 225 26.01 1.00 -13.62
C PHE A 225 25.29 -0.30 -14.01
N GLN A 226 23.96 -0.35 -13.88
CA GLN A 226 23.18 -1.55 -14.16
C GLN A 226 23.14 -1.90 -15.65
N ILE A 227 23.20 -0.88 -16.54
CA ILE A 227 23.38 -1.08 -17.98
C ILE A 227 24.74 -1.75 -18.26
N ALA A 228 25.82 -1.31 -17.60
CA ALA A 228 27.13 -1.93 -17.77
C ALA A 228 27.13 -3.39 -17.29
N GLU A 229 26.60 -3.67 -16.10
CA GLU A 229 26.47 -5.05 -15.59
C GLU A 229 25.61 -5.93 -16.52
N SER A 230 24.57 -5.36 -17.13
CA SER A 230 23.73 -6.08 -18.11
C SER A 230 24.50 -6.42 -19.39
N TYR A 231 25.34 -5.51 -19.90
CA TYR A 231 26.19 -5.79 -21.05
C TYR A 231 27.26 -6.85 -20.74
N ASP A 232 27.86 -6.81 -19.55
CA ASP A 232 28.81 -7.83 -19.12
C ASP A 232 28.15 -9.20 -19.04
N ALA A 233 26.97 -9.29 -18.43
CA ALA A 233 26.20 -10.54 -18.36
C ALA A 233 25.86 -11.11 -19.75
N LEU A 234 25.45 -10.26 -20.70
CA LEU A 234 25.15 -10.71 -22.07
C LEU A 234 26.39 -11.25 -22.81
N ASN A 235 27.58 -10.70 -22.54
CA ASN A 235 28.82 -11.21 -23.13
C ASN A 235 29.25 -12.57 -22.53
N GLU A 236 28.81 -12.91 -21.32
CA GLU A 236 29.06 -14.20 -20.69
C GLU A 236 28.11 -15.32 -21.16
N TYR A 237 27.03 -14.98 -21.89
CA TYR A 237 26.08 -15.91 -22.50
C TYR A 237 26.17 -15.92 -24.05
N PRO A 238 27.30 -16.40 -24.65
CA PRO A 238 27.49 -16.44 -26.10
C PRO A 238 26.65 -17.50 -26.83
#